data_AF-A0A3B1IX72-F1
#
_entry.id   AF-A0A3B1IX72-F1
#
_cell.length_a   1.000
_cell.length_b   1.000
_cell.length_c   1.000
_cell.angle_alpha   90.00
_cell.angle_beta   90.00
_cell.angle_gamma   90.00
#
_symmetry.space_group_name_H-M   'P 1'
#
loop_
_entity.id
_entity.type
_entity.pdbx_description
1 polymer ?
#
loop_
_entity_poly.entity_id
_entity_poly.type
_entity_poly.pdbx_seq_one_letter_code
_entity_poly.pdbx_strand_id
1 'polypeptide(L)'
;WDFQDNYTVKDELMRFFDTCRRLLETVEKNKKAVEEVTNFNEGPEMKRVQEKLADRLQVPYANITVDSVEAAFYLCSYEFTILGLNSPWCRLFDEKDAEVVEYSGDLKQYWKKGFGHDINSKSSCILFHDLFNRLETAANKHKSGVSVSEVVAVQVGHAETLLPLLTLLGLFKDNASLTSTNFDEHLNRAFRCSRNMPYAANLLVALWDCSDGLRLQFRVNEKPVTLPGLDNSSPLYQEVREQYKQLLQGCNQETSSPQLNL
;
A
#
# COMPACT_ATOMS: atom_id res chain seq x y z
N TRP A 1 -23.29 -20.12 -10.55
CA TRP A 1 -22.21 -20.51 -9.65
C TRP A 1 -22.41 -19.76 -8.35
N ASP A 2 -23.35 -20.24 -7.54
CA ASP A 2 -23.61 -19.68 -6.22
C ASP A 2 -22.58 -20.31 -5.29
N PHE A 3 -21.47 -19.61 -5.06
CA PHE A 3 -20.51 -20.03 -4.04
C PHE A 3 -21.17 -19.79 -2.68
N GLN A 4 -21.76 -20.85 -2.15
CA GLN A 4 -22.29 -20.91 -0.79
C GLN A 4 -21.11 -21.09 0.18
N ASP A 5 -20.12 -20.20 0.11
CA ASP A 5 -18.99 -20.20 1.03
C ASP A 5 -19.41 -19.55 2.35
N ASN A 6 -19.08 -20.23 3.45
CA ASN A 6 -19.31 -19.76 4.81
C ASN A 6 -18.26 -18.70 5.15
N TYR A 7 -18.37 -17.50 4.58
CA TYR A 7 -17.47 -16.38 4.87
C TYR A 7 -17.91 -15.65 6.13
N THR A 8 -16.96 -15.15 6.91
CA THR A 8 -17.23 -14.30 8.07
C THR A 8 -16.86 -12.87 7.75
N VAL A 9 -17.79 -11.93 7.96
CA VAL A 9 -17.53 -10.50 7.86
C VAL A 9 -16.85 -10.03 9.15
N LYS A 10 -15.64 -9.45 9.02
CA LYS A 10 -14.87 -8.90 10.14
C LYS A 10 -14.43 -7.47 9.83
N ASP A 11 -15.39 -6.55 9.76
CA ASP A 11 -15.13 -5.16 9.38
C ASP A 11 -14.18 -4.44 10.34
N GLU A 12 -14.26 -4.74 11.63
CA GLU A 12 -13.30 -4.18 12.60
C GLU A 12 -11.87 -4.51 12.19
N LEU A 13 -11.59 -5.73 11.73
CA LEU A 13 -10.26 -6.20 11.33
C LEU A 13 -9.85 -5.73 9.92
N MET A 14 -10.78 -5.78 8.96
CA MET A 14 -10.47 -5.60 7.53
C MET A 14 -10.74 -4.17 7.02
N ARG A 15 -11.53 -3.38 7.76
CA ARG A 15 -11.93 -2.01 7.42
C ARG A 15 -11.54 -1.00 8.50
N PHE A 16 -10.39 -1.19 9.16
CA PHE A 16 -9.87 -0.25 10.16
C PHE A 16 -9.75 1.20 9.64
N PHE A 17 -9.58 1.38 8.33
CA PHE A 17 -9.53 2.68 7.69
C PHE A 17 -10.86 3.46 7.78
N ASP A 18 -11.99 2.77 7.98
CA ASP A 18 -13.31 3.38 8.17
C ASP A 18 -13.67 3.60 9.65
N THR A 19 -12.97 2.96 10.58
CA THR A 19 -13.34 2.94 12.01
C THR A 19 -12.29 3.60 12.92
N CYS A 20 -11.03 3.71 12.48
CA CYS A 20 -9.96 4.34 13.24
C CYS A 20 -10.19 5.87 13.34
N ARG A 21 -10.80 6.31 14.44
CA ARG A 21 -11.16 7.73 14.66
C ARG A 21 -10.00 8.69 14.44
N ARG A 22 -8.82 8.35 14.98
CA ARG A 22 -7.63 9.22 14.84
C ARG A 22 -7.22 9.37 13.37
N LEU A 23 -7.17 8.29 12.59
CA LEU A 23 -6.88 8.36 11.15
C LEU A 23 -7.90 9.25 10.44
N LEU A 24 -9.20 9.05 10.74
CA LEU A 24 -10.27 9.81 10.12
C LEU A 24 -10.16 11.32 10.41
N GLU A 25 -9.85 11.68 11.65
CA GLU A 25 -9.78 13.07 12.11
C GLU A 25 -8.49 13.76 11.68
N THR A 26 -7.35 13.10 11.81
CA THR A 26 -6.04 13.74 11.59
C THR A 26 -5.58 13.69 10.14
N VAL A 27 -6.11 12.77 9.32
CA VAL A 27 -5.71 12.56 7.93
C VAL A 27 -6.88 12.68 6.97
N GLU A 28 -7.89 11.81 7.04
CA GLU A 28 -8.95 11.76 6.00
C GLU A 28 -9.76 13.05 5.90
N LYS A 29 -10.07 13.68 7.04
CA LYS A 29 -10.81 14.96 7.10
C LYS A 29 -9.88 16.18 7.08
N ASN A 30 -8.57 15.99 7.12
CA ASN A 30 -7.60 17.07 7.24
C ASN A 30 -6.95 17.38 5.90
N LYS A 31 -7.34 18.48 5.26
CA LYS A 31 -6.77 18.92 3.97
C LYS A 31 -5.26 19.17 4.03
N LYS A 32 -4.72 19.56 5.19
CA LYS A 32 -3.27 19.77 5.36
C LYS A 32 -2.49 18.45 5.34
N ALA A 33 -3.13 17.33 5.68
CA ALA A 33 -2.47 16.03 5.66
C ALA A 33 -2.11 15.55 4.25
N VAL A 34 -2.65 16.20 3.21
CA VAL A 34 -2.44 15.88 1.78
C VAL A 34 -1.98 17.10 0.98
N GLU A 35 -1.37 18.08 1.64
CA GLU A 35 -0.92 19.34 1.02
C GLU A 35 0.05 19.09 -0.16
N GLU A 36 0.92 18.08 -0.05
CA GLU A 36 1.82 17.67 -1.14
C GLU A 36 1.08 17.24 -2.40
N VAL A 37 -0.11 16.64 -2.28
CA VAL A 37 -0.92 16.25 -3.46
C VAL A 37 -1.45 17.51 -4.16
N THR A 38 -1.97 18.45 -3.38
CA THR A 38 -2.48 19.73 -3.89
C THR A 38 -1.36 20.51 -4.58
N ASN A 39 -0.22 20.66 -3.92
CA ASN A 39 0.92 21.40 -4.45
C ASN A 39 1.47 20.77 -5.74
N PHE A 40 1.54 19.44 -5.81
CA PHE A 40 1.99 18.76 -7.03
C PHE A 40 0.98 18.93 -8.19
N ASN A 41 -0.31 18.82 -7.90
CA ASN A 41 -1.37 18.97 -8.89
C ASN A 41 -1.48 20.42 -9.43
N GLU A 42 -1.09 21.42 -8.64
CA GLU A 42 -0.96 22.82 -9.07
C GLU A 42 0.43 23.14 -9.67
N GLY A 43 1.33 22.16 -9.61
CA GLY A 43 2.73 22.27 -10.04
C GLY A 43 2.93 22.24 -11.56
N PRO A 44 4.16 22.55 -12.01
CA PRO A 44 4.49 22.65 -13.44
C PRO A 44 4.38 21.32 -14.18
N GLU A 45 4.60 20.18 -13.51
CA GLU A 45 4.50 18.84 -14.07
C GLU A 45 3.06 18.54 -14.51
N MET A 46 2.10 18.67 -13.59
CA MET A 46 0.68 18.42 -13.88
C MET A 46 0.12 19.45 -14.86
N LYS A 47 0.52 20.73 -14.73
CA LYS A 47 0.11 21.78 -15.66
C LYS A 47 0.51 21.45 -17.11
N ARG A 48 1.71 20.90 -17.32
CA ARG A 48 2.16 20.47 -18.66
C ARG A 48 1.28 19.34 -19.22
N VAL A 49 0.85 18.40 -18.37
CA VAL A 49 -0.08 17.33 -18.78
C VAL A 49 -1.44 17.92 -19.19
N GLN A 50 -1.97 18.88 -18.43
CA GLN A 50 -3.22 19.57 -18.77
C GLN A 50 -3.14 20.30 -20.12
N GLU A 51 -2.05 21.04 -20.37
CA GLU A 51 -1.84 21.77 -21.63
C GLU A 51 -1.75 20.80 -22.82
N LYS A 52 -0.98 19.71 -22.70
CA LYS A 52 -0.88 18.67 -23.74
C LYS A 52 -2.22 17.98 -24.01
N LEU A 53 -2.99 17.70 -22.96
CA LEU A 53 -4.33 17.12 -23.09
C LEU A 53 -5.28 18.08 -23.85
N ALA A 54 -5.24 19.37 -23.50
CA ALA A 54 -6.03 20.39 -24.15
C ALA A 54 -5.67 20.56 -25.64
N ASP A 55 -4.37 20.55 -25.96
CA ASP A 55 -3.87 20.59 -27.34
C ASP A 55 -4.37 19.40 -28.16
N ARG A 56 -4.27 18.18 -27.61
CA ARG A 56 -4.74 16.94 -28.27
C ARG A 56 -6.25 16.96 -28.51
N LEU A 57 -7.02 17.54 -27.60
CA LEU A 57 -8.49 17.65 -27.69
C LEU A 57 -8.97 18.90 -28.47
N GLN A 58 -8.06 19.82 -28.82
CA GLN A 58 -8.36 21.10 -29.47
C GLN A 58 -9.36 21.96 -28.68
N VAL A 59 -9.17 22.05 -27.36
CA VAL A 59 -10.01 22.85 -26.46
C VAL A 59 -9.17 23.91 -25.71
N PRO A 60 -9.78 25.01 -25.23
CA PRO A 60 -9.07 25.99 -24.43
C PRO A 60 -8.45 25.38 -23.16
N TYR A 61 -7.25 25.81 -22.79
CA TYR A 61 -6.53 25.29 -21.60
C TYR A 61 -7.34 25.47 -20.31
N ALA A 62 -8.10 26.56 -20.20
CA ALA A 62 -8.98 26.85 -19.06
C ALA A 62 -10.10 25.80 -18.86
N ASN A 63 -10.38 24.97 -19.87
CA ASN A 63 -11.42 23.94 -19.79
C ASN A 63 -10.89 22.59 -19.26
N ILE A 64 -9.57 22.42 -19.12
CA ILE A 64 -8.97 21.17 -18.63
C ILE A 64 -8.56 21.34 -17.17
N THR A 65 -9.20 20.59 -16.29
CA THR A 65 -8.87 20.50 -14.86
C THR A 65 -8.00 19.27 -14.56
N VAL A 66 -7.40 19.22 -13.37
CA VAL A 66 -6.71 18.01 -12.88
C VAL A 66 -7.68 16.82 -12.84
N ASP A 67 -8.93 17.05 -12.40
CA ASP A 67 -9.97 16.02 -12.42
C ASP A 67 -10.26 15.49 -13.84
N SER A 68 -10.15 16.35 -14.87
CA SER A 68 -10.30 15.94 -16.27
C SER A 68 -9.16 15.03 -16.72
N VAL A 69 -7.93 15.36 -16.31
CA VAL A 69 -6.73 14.53 -16.55
C VAL A 69 -6.88 13.17 -15.87
N GLU A 70 -7.21 13.14 -14.57
CA GLU A 70 -7.43 11.91 -13.82
C GLU A 70 -8.55 11.05 -14.45
N ALA A 71 -9.69 11.66 -14.77
CA ALA A 71 -10.81 10.95 -15.37
C ALA A 71 -10.44 10.31 -16.71
N ALA A 72 -9.77 11.03 -17.61
CA ALA A 72 -9.32 10.49 -18.89
C ALA A 72 -8.30 9.35 -18.71
N PHE A 73 -7.35 9.49 -17.78
CA PHE A 73 -6.35 8.47 -17.50
C PHE A 73 -6.98 7.19 -16.93
N TYR A 74 -7.92 7.32 -15.99
CA TYR A 74 -8.60 6.16 -15.40
C TYR A 74 -9.63 5.54 -16.36
N LEU A 75 -10.30 6.30 -17.23
CA LEU A 75 -11.15 5.73 -18.28
C LEU A 75 -10.35 4.81 -19.21
N CYS A 76 -9.17 5.23 -19.65
CA CYS A 76 -8.24 4.37 -20.36
C CYS A 76 -7.93 3.08 -19.56
N SER A 77 -7.54 3.25 -18.30
CA SER A 77 -7.15 2.13 -17.43
C SER A 77 -8.29 1.13 -17.21
N TYR A 78 -9.52 1.62 -16.97
CA TYR A 78 -10.70 0.78 -16.76
C TYR A 78 -11.12 0.05 -18.04
N GLU A 79 -11.20 0.74 -19.17
CA GLU A 79 -11.57 0.10 -20.44
C GLU A 79 -10.53 -0.94 -20.88
N PHE A 80 -9.25 -0.67 -20.64
CA PHE A 80 -8.20 -1.64 -20.89
C PHE A 80 -8.31 -2.87 -19.99
N THR A 81 -8.43 -2.67 -18.66
CA THR A 81 -8.40 -3.76 -17.69
C THR A 81 -9.69 -4.60 -17.66
N ILE A 82 -10.86 -3.96 -17.84
CA ILE A 82 -12.16 -4.62 -17.74
C ILE A 82 -12.60 -5.18 -19.10
N LEU A 83 -12.38 -4.44 -20.19
CA LEU A 83 -12.89 -4.78 -21.52
C LEU A 83 -11.78 -5.26 -22.49
N GLY A 84 -10.50 -5.16 -22.12
CA GLY A 84 -9.38 -5.46 -23.01
C GLY A 84 -9.20 -4.44 -24.13
N LEU A 85 -9.76 -3.23 -23.99
CA LEU A 85 -9.78 -2.21 -25.04
C LEU A 85 -8.67 -1.19 -24.85
N ASN A 86 -7.80 -1.04 -25.84
CA ASN A 86 -6.92 0.12 -25.95
C ASN A 86 -7.72 1.29 -26.54
N SER A 87 -8.41 2.02 -25.68
CA SER A 87 -9.36 3.04 -26.09
C SER A 87 -8.69 4.35 -26.50
N PRO A 88 -9.42 5.24 -27.21
CA PRO A 88 -8.90 6.57 -27.56
C PRO A 88 -8.42 7.38 -26.36
N TRP A 89 -8.97 7.16 -25.16
CA TRP A 89 -8.51 7.81 -23.93
C TRP A 89 -7.02 7.54 -23.65
N CYS A 90 -6.54 6.34 -23.94
CA CYS A 90 -5.13 5.98 -23.74
C CYS A 90 -4.19 6.76 -24.66
N ARG A 91 -4.66 7.20 -25.83
CA ARG A 91 -3.86 7.98 -26.79
C ARG A 91 -3.71 9.45 -26.39
N LEU A 92 -4.42 9.88 -25.36
CA LEU A 92 -4.33 11.23 -24.83
C LEU A 92 -3.10 11.43 -23.93
N PHE A 93 -2.36 10.37 -23.63
CA PHE A 93 -1.19 10.38 -22.75
C PHE A 93 -0.01 9.69 -23.43
N ASP A 94 1.19 10.22 -23.25
CA ASP A 94 2.43 9.45 -23.44
C ASP A 94 3.00 8.99 -22.10
N GLU A 95 4.10 8.23 -22.15
CA GLU A 95 4.72 7.63 -20.97
C GLU A 95 5.09 8.67 -19.90
N LYS A 96 5.60 9.84 -20.31
CA LYS A 96 5.94 10.91 -19.36
C LYS A 96 4.70 11.51 -18.71
N ASP A 97 3.63 11.68 -19.48
CA ASP A 97 2.35 12.13 -18.92
C ASP A 97 1.83 11.11 -17.89
N ALA A 98 1.93 9.82 -18.22
CA ALA A 98 1.51 8.73 -17.33
C ALA A 98 2.35 8.67 -16.04
N GLU A 99 3.66 8.90 -16.10
CA GLU A 99 4.54 8.96 -14.93
C GLU A 99 4.14 10.10 -13.97
N VAL A 100 3.77 11.26 -14.50
CA VAL A 100 3.29 12.40 -13.70
C VAL A 100 1.96 12.08 -13.02
N VAL A 101 1.00 11.52 -13.76
CA VAL A 101 -0.31 11.15 -13.19
C VAL A 101 -0.16 10.02 -12.16
N GLU A 102 0.71 9.05 -12.42
CA GLU A 102 1.05 7.98 -11.48
C GLU A 102 1.69 8.55 -10.20
N TYR A 103 2.62 9.51 -10.32
CA TYR A 103 3.24 10.12 -9.15
C TYR A 103 2.25 10.93 -8.30
N SER A 104 1.31 11.65 -8.92
CA SER A 104 0.21 12.30 -8.20
C SER A 104 -0.64 11.28 -7.42
N GLY A 105 -0.97 10.15 -8.06
CA GLY A 105 -1.66 9.03 -7.41
C GLY A 105 -0.87 8.45 -6.24
N ASP A 106 0.44 8.26 -6.41
CA ASP A 106 1.33 7.76 -5.38
C ASP A 106 1.46 8.73 -4.21
N LEU A 107 1.58 10.05 -4.45
CA LEU A 107 1.54 11.07 -3.39
C LEU A 107 0.25 10.96 -2.57
N LYS A 108 -0.90 10.81 -3.24
CA LYS A 108 -2.18 10.65 -2.56
C LYS A 108 -2.19 9.42 -1.67
N GLN A 109 -1.71 8.27 -2.14
CA GLN A 109 -1.66 7.06 -1.31
C GLN A 109 -0.59 7.17 -0.21
N TYR A 110 0.57 7.75 -0.49
CA TYR A 110 1.67 7.94 0.46
C TYR A 110 1.21 8.76 1.66
N TRP A 111 0.58 9.91 1.40
CA TRP A 111 0.15 10.84 2.42
C TRP A 111 -1.15 10.42 3.12
N LYS A 112 -2.03 9.64 2.49
CA LYS A 112 -3.26 9.16 3.15
C LYS A 112 -3.14 7.81 3.85
N LYS A 113 -2.30 6.90 3.33
CA LYS A 113 -2.31 5.46 3.70
C LYS A 113 -0.93 4.84 3.84
N GLY A 114 0.09 5.47 3.27
CA GLY A 114 1.48 5.04 3.32
C GLY A 114 2.29 5.77 4.39
N PHE A 115 3.54 6.10 4.07
CA PHE A 115 4.52 6.63 5.02
C PHE A 115 4.37 8.11 5.37
N GLY A 116 3.37 8.83 4.84
CA GLY A 116 3.21 10.27 5.08
C GLY A 116 2.91 10.64 6.53
N HIS A 117 2.12 9.82 7.24
CA HIS A 117 1.84 10.02 8.67
C HIS A 117 1.93 8.71 9.43
N ASP A 118 2.48 8.75 10.64
CA ASP A 118 2.60 7.59 11.53
C ASP A 118 1.28 6.82 11.73
N ILE A 119 0.15 7.53 11.80
CA ILE A 119 -1.17 6.92 12.00
C ILE A 119 -1.63 6.08 10.80
N ASN A 120 -1.14 6.38 9.59
CA ASN A 120 -1.55 5.71 8.37
C ASN A 120 -1.27 4.22 8.46
N SER A 121 0.00 3.85 8.71
CA SER A 121 0.41 2.46 8.87
C SER A 121 -0.08 1.87 10.20
N LYS A 122 0.01 2.62 11.31
CA LYS A 122 -0.43 2.18 12.65
C LYS A 122 -1.92 1.84 12.70
N SER A 123 -2.75 2.38 11.81
CA SER A 123 -4.17 2.00 11.71
C SER A 123 -4.37 0.50 11.41
N SER A 124 -3.40 -0.14 10.74
CA SER A 124 -3.42 -1.57 10.42
C SER A 124 -2.91 -2.48 11.55
N CYS A 125 -2.59 -1.94 12.72
CA CYS A 125 -1.99 -2.70 13.82
C CYS A 125 -2.82 -3.91 14.23
N ILE A 126 -4.15 -3.79 14.22
CA ILE A 126 -5.06 -4.89 14.54
C ILE A 126 -4.91 -6.06 13.56
N LEU A 127 -4.64 -5.78 12.28
CA LEU A 127 -4.44 -6.78 11.24
C LEU A 127 -3.06 -7.41 11.35
N PHE A 128 -2.05 -6.59 11.65
CA PHE A 128 -0.71 -7.07 12.00
C PHE A 128 -0.74 -8.03 13.20
N HIS A 129 -1.49 -7.69 14.26
CA HIS A 129 -1.64 -8.56 15.43
C HIS A 129 -2.42 -9.84 15.13
N ASP A 130 -3.52 -9.78 14.36
CA ASP A 130 -4.25 -11.00 13.93
C ASP A 130 -3.32 -11.94 13.14
N LEU A 131 -2.54 -11.42 12.19
CA LEU A 131 -1.56 -12.18 11.43
C LEU A 131 -0.55 -12.89 12.33
N PHE A 132 0.14 -12.16 13.21
CA PHE A 132 1.17 -12.75 14.06
C PHE A 132 0.59 -13.67 15.16
N ASN A 133 -0.62 -13.40 15.65
CA ASN A 133 -1.29 -14.30 16.59
C ASN A 133 -1.62 -15.65 15.94
N ARG A 134 -2.03 -15.66 14.66
CA ARG A 134 -2.25 -16.90 13.89
C ARG A 134 -0.95 -17.69 13.71
N LEU A 135 0.12 -17.01 13.30
CA LEU A 135 1.44 -17.61 13.14
C LEU A 135 1.96 -18.21 14.45
N GLU A 136 1.83 -17.48 15.56
CA GLU A 136 2.25 -17.93 16.87
C GLU A 136 1.44 -19.14 17.35
N THR A 137 0.12 -19.13 17.10
CA THR A 137 -0.76 -20.26 17.42
C THR A 137 -0.35 -21.51 16.64
N ALA A 138 -0.08 -21.38 15.35
CA ALA A 138 0.38 -22.48 14.50
C ALA A 138 1.76 -23.00 14.97
N ALA A 139 2.71 -22.10 15.22
CA ALA A 139 4.05 -22.44 15.70
C ALA A 139 4.01 -23.20 17.05
N ASN A 140 3.18 -22.77 17.99
CA ASN A 140 3.07 -23.38 19.32
C ASN A 140 2.37 -24.74 19.28
N LYS A 141 1.32 -24.89 18.46
CA LYS A 141 0.70 -26.21 18.20
C LYS A 141 1.70 -27.18 17.58
N HIS A 142 2.43 -26.75 16.55
CA HIS A 142 3.46 -27.54 15.89
C HIS A 142 4.53 -28.03 16.89
N LYS A 143 5.10 -27.12 17.69
CA LYS A 143 6.09 -27.47 18.73
C LYS A 143 5.56 -28.43 19.79
N SER A 144 4.25 -28.38 20.08
CA SER A 144 3.61 -29.25 21.07
C SER A 144 3.16 -30.60 20.50
N GLY A 145 3.43 -30.88 19.22
CA GLY A 145 2.94 -32.08 18.53
C GLY A 145 1.43 -32.11 18.32
N VAL A 146 0.75 -30.97 18.47
CA VAL A 146 -0.70 -30.84 18.26
C VAL A 146 -0.97 -30.46 16.81
N SER A 147 -1.95 -31.11 16.19
CA SER A 147 -2.35 -30.79 14.81
C SER A 147 -2.81 -29.33 14.67
N VAL A 148 -2.28 -28.65 13.66
CA VAL A 148 -2.73 -27.30 13.28
C VAL A 148 -4.05 -27.42 12.51
N SER A 149 -5.14 -26.93 13.10
CA SER A 149 -6.49 -27.01 12.53
C SER A 149 -6.76 -25.97 11.44
N GLU A 150 -6.20 -24.77 11.58
CA GLU A 150 -6.28 -23.69 10.58
C GLU A 150 -4.94 -23.62 9.84
N VAL A 151 -4.81 -24.37 8.75
CA VAL A 151 -3.57 -24.42 7.94
C VAL A 151 -3.47 -23.27 6.95
N VAL A 152 -4.61 -22.68 6.56
CA VAL A 152 -4.69 -21.55 5.63
C VAL A 152 -5.76 -20.58 6.12
N ALA A 153 -5.44 -19.29 6.11
CA ALA A 153 -6.40 -18.21 6.32
C ALA A 153 -6.38 -17.29 5.09
N VAL A 154 -7.54 -17.11 4.45
CA VAL A 154 -7.71 -16.20 3.30
C VAL A 154 -8.52 -15.01 3.75
N GLN A 155 -7.95 -13.82 3.59
CA GLN A 155 -8.59 -12.56 3.95
C GLN A 155 -8.69 -11.69 2.69
N VAL A 156 -9.88 -11.16 2.43
CA VAL A 156 -10.16 -10.28 1.30
C VAL A 156 -10.49 -8.90 1.85
N GLY A 157 -9.81 -7.89 1.34
CA GLY A 157 -9.95 -6.51 1.76
C GLY A 157 -9.77 -5.55 0.60
N HIS A 158 -9.56 -4.27 0.92
CA HIS A 158 -9.35 -3.22 -0.06
C HIS A 158 -7.86 -2.84 -0.16
N ALA A 159 -7.53 -1.97 -1.12
CA ALA A 159 -6.20 -1.36 -1.17
C ALA A 159 -5.90 -0.60 0.13
N GLU A 160 -6.92 0.02 0.72
CA GLU A 160 -6.94 0.67 2.02
C GLU A 160 -6.68 -0.29 3.19
N THR A 161 -6.84 -1.59 3.01
CA THR A 161 -6.49 -2.61 4.01
C THR A 161 -5.03 -3.03 3.88
N LEU A 162 -4.61 -3.37 2.66
CA LEU A 162 -3.31 -4.00 2.43
C LEU A 162 -2.16 -2.97 2.48
N LEU A 163 -2.32 -1.79 1.87
CA LEU A 163 -1.24 -0.80 1.79
C LEU A 163 -0.76 -0.32 3.17
N PRO A 164 -1.65 0.01 4.14
CA PRO A 164 -1.22 0.31 5.50
C PRO A 164 -0.44 -0.82 6.19
N LEU A 165 -0.82 -2.09 5.96
CA LEU A 165 -0.11 -3.24 6.51
C LEU A 165 1.29 -3.39 5.92
N LEU A 166 1.42 -3.29 4.59
CA LEU A 166 2.73 -3.31 3.92
C LEU A 166 3.64 -2.18 4.41
N THR A 167 3.06 -1.00 4.60
CA THR A 167 3.74 0.18 5.15
C THR A 167 4.16 -0.05 6.61
N LEU A 168 3.30 -0.69 7.43
CA LEU A 168 3.61 -1.02 8.83
C LEU A 168 4.76 -2.04 8.94
N LEU A 169 4.86 -2.96 7.99
CA LEU A 169 6.00 -3.88 7.84
C LEU A 169 7.26 -3.17 7.33
N GLY A 170 7.17 -1.90 6.92
CA GLY A 170 8.27 -1.09 6.38
C GLY A 170 8.61 -1.40 4.91
N LEU A 171 7.78 -2.17 4.22
CA LEU A 171 8.04 -2.57 2.83
C LEU A 171 7.88 -1.38 1.88
N PHE A 172 8.71 -1.35 0.84
CA PHE A 172 8.66 -0.33 -0.22
C PHE A 172 8.84 1.11 0.28
N LYS A 173 9.59 1.30 1.38
CA LYS A 173 9.92 2.62 1.89
C LYS A 173 11.09 3.21 1.10
N ASP A 174 10.91 4.44 0.63
CA ASP A 174 11.98 5.24 0.03
C ASP A 174 12.90 5.86 1.09
N ASN A 175 14.13 6.18 0.68
CA ASN A 175 15.08 6.88 1.55
C ASN A 175 14.63 8.32 1.84
N ALA A 176 14.08 9.00 0.83
CA ALA A 176 13.49 10.32 0.94
C ALA A 176 11.97 10.23 0.84
N SER A 177 11.25 11.05 1.61
CA SER A 177 9.80 11.15 1.49
C SER A 177 9.39 11.64 0.10
N LEU A 178 8.25 11.14 -0.40
CA LEU A 178 7.64 11.65 -1.63
C LEU A 178 6.99 13.01 -1.34
N THR A 179 7.36 14.05 -2.09
CA THR A 179 6.84 15.41 -1.95
C THR A 179 6.44 15.98 -3.30
N SER A 180 5.74 17.11 -3.29
CA SER A 180 5.35 17.85 -4.49
C SER A 180 6.52 18.41 -5.30
N THR A 181 7.73 18.41 -4.77
CA THR A 181 8.89 19.09 -5.35
C THR A 181 10.00 18.16 -5.80
N ASN A 182 9.87 16.85 -5.59
CA ASN A 182 10.94 15.88 -5.86
C ASN A 182 10.53 14.76 -6.84
N PHE A 183 9.60 15.03 -7.75
CA PHE A 183 9.18 14.09 -8.80
C PHE A 183 10.37 13.51 -9.59
N ASP A 184 11.28 14.37 -10.06
CA ASP A 184 12.44 13.96 -10.87
C ASP A 184 13.42 13.05 -10.10
N GLU A 185 13.49 13.18 -8.77
CA GLU A 185 14.31 12.31 -7.90
C GLU A 185 13.65 10.94 -7.67
N HIS A 186 12.33 10.86 -7.87
CA HIS A 186 11.47 9.71 -7.55
C HIS A 186 10.96 8.94 -8.78
N LEU A 187 11.60 9.09 -9.94
CA LEU A 187 11.28 8.30 -11.15
C LEU A 187 11.44 6.78 -10.91
N ASN A 188 12.34 6.39 -10.01
CA ASN A 188 12.60 4.99 -9.63
C ASN A 188 12.23 4.69 -8.16
N ARG A 189 11.28 5.43 -7.60
CA ARG A 189 10.79 5.25 -6.21
C ARG A 189 10.35 3.81 -5.92
N ALA A 190 10.59 3.37 -4.68
CA ALA A 190 10.12 2.11 -4.15
C ALA A 190 8.60 2.15 -3.86
N PHE A 191 8.11 3.26 -3.30
CA PHE A 191 6.69 3.49 -3.07
C PHE A 191 5.99 3.85 -4.38
N ARG A 192 5.58 2.82 -5.13
CA ARG A 192 4.92 2.94 -6.43
C ARG A 192 3.67 2.07 -6.47
N CYS A 193 2.49 2.65 -6.24
CA CYS A 193 1.25 1.91 -6.04
C CYS A 193 0.83 1.12 -7.28
N SER A 194 1.13 1.57 -8.49
CA SER A 194 0.89 0.79 -9.72
C SER A 194 1.59 -0.58 -9.73
N ARG A 195 2.71 -0.72 -9.00
CA ARG A 195 3.48 -1.98 -8.87
C ARG A 195 3.17 -2.73 -7.59
N ASN A 196 2.99 -1.99 -6.49
CA ASN A 196 2.84 -2.57 -5.16
C ASN A 196 1.38 -2.94 -4.85
N MET A 197 0.44 -2.17 -5.41
CA MET A 197 -1.01 -2.27 -5.19
C MET A 197 -1.82 -2.33 -6.50
N PRO A 198 -1.48 -3.24 -7.46
CA PRO A 198 -2.31 -3.44 -8.64
C PRO A 198 -3.68 -4.04 -8.29
N TYR A 199 -4.56 -4.19 -9.29
CA TYR A 199 -5.73 -5.04 -9.12
C TYR A 199 -5.32 -6.46 -8.70
N ALA A 200 -6.06 -7.03 -7.75
CA ALA A 200 -5.76 -8.31 -7.12
C ALA A 200 -4.38 -8.37 -6.42
N ALA A 201 -3.85 -7.22 -5.97
CA ALA A 201 -2.69 -7.18 -5.10
C ALA A 201 -2.86 -8.13 -3.91
N ASN A 202 -1.80 -8.87 -3.57
CA ASN A 202 -1.85 -9.89 -2.54
C ASN A 202 -0.60 -9.88 -1.66
N LEU A 203 -0.80 -10.32 -0.43
CA LEU A 203 0.26 -10.65 0.51
C LEU A 203 0.08 -12.11 0.97
N LEU A 204 1.08 -12.94 0.69
CA LEU A 204 1.17 -14.29 1.24
C LEU A 204 2.24 -14.32 2.33
N VAL A 205 1.89 -14.89 3.47
CA VAL A 205 2.83 -15.14 4.58
C VAL A 205 2.83 -16.62 4.89
N ALA A 206 3.94 -17.29 4.62
CA ALA A 206 4.08 -18.73 4.77
C ALA A 206 5.06 -19.09 5.89
N LEU A 207 4.59 -19.89 6.85
CA LEU A 207 5.40 -20.45 7.92
C LEU A 207 5.86 -21.86 7.52
N TRP A 208 7.15 -22.03 7.36
CA TRP A 208 7.78 -23.28 6.94
C TRP A 208 8.44 -23.99 8.12
N ASP A 209 8.34 -25.31 8.16
CA ASP A 209 9.15 -26.15 9.03
C ASP A 209 10.42 -26.55 8.29
N CYS A 210 11.58 -26.10 8.78
CA CYS A 210 12.89 -26.35 8.19
C CYS A 210 13.81 -27.03 9.21
N SER A 211 14.89 -27.65 8.73
CA SER A 211 15.84 -28.37 9.61
C SER A 211 16.48 -27.49 10.69
N ASP A 212 16.60 -26.19 10.43
CA ASP A 212 17.14 -25.18 11.35
C ASP A 212 16.05 -24.45 12.17
N GLY A 213 14.78 -24.84 12.02
CA GLY A 213 13.65 -24.31 12.75
C GLY A 213 12.57 -23.71 11.85
N LEU A 214 11.58 -23.10 12.48
CA LEU A 214 10.49 -22.45 11.75
C LEU A 214 11.00 -21.20 11.02
N ARG A 215 10.69 -21.07 9.73
CA ARG A 215 11.04 -19.93 8.88
C ARG A 215 9.80 -19.24 8.33
N LEU A 216 9.87 -17.93 8.13
CA LEU A 216 8.74 -17.14 7.66
C LEU A 216 9.08 -16.49 6.31
N GLN A 217 8.25 -16.68 5.30
CA GLN A 217 8.43 -16.06 3.98
C GLN A 217 7.25 -15.14 3.67
N PHE A 218 7.56 -13.88 3.35
CA PHE A 218 6.58 -12.91 2.86
C PHE A 218 6.67 -12.85 1.33
N ARG A 219 5.53 -12.80 0.67
CA ARG A 219 5.44 -12.53 -0.77
C ARG A 219 4.41 -11.46 -1.04
N VAL A 220 4.81 -10.41 -1.74
CA VAL A 220 3.90 -9.37 -2.22
C VAL A 220 3.75 -9.56 -3.71
N ASN A 221 2.50 -9.66 -4.17
CA ASN A 221 2.17 -9.92 -5.58
C ASN A 221 2.97 -11.13 -6.10
N GLU A 222 2.90 -12.23 -5.34
CA GLU A 222 3.55 -13.53 -5.60
C GLU A 222 5.09 -13.54 -5.60
N LYS A 223 5.73 -12.39 -5.41
CA LYS A 223 7.19 -12.25 -5.38
C LYS A 223 7.69 -12.25 -3.93
N PRO A 224 8.70 -13.09 -3.59
CA PRO A 224 9.35 -13.01 -2.28
C PRO A 224 9.88 -11.62 -2.00
N VAL A 225 9.67 -11.14 -0.77
CA VAL A 225 10.21 -9.86 -0.30
C VAL A 225 11.07 -10.09 0.93
N THR A 226 12.18 -9.36 1.00
CA THR A 226 13.01 -9.28 2.21
C THR A 226 12.46 -8.19 3.11
N LEU A 227 12.17 -8.53 4.36
CA LEU A 227 11.69 -7.55 5.33
C LEU A 227 12.83 -6.59 5.71
N PRO A 228 12.56 -5.29 5.89
CA PRO A 228 13.58 -4.33 6.30
C PRO A 228 14.26 -4.75 7.61
N GLY A 229 15.60 -4.67 7.64
CA GLY A 229 16.42 -5.08 8.78
C GLY A 229 16.79 -6.56 8.82
N LEU A 230 16.38 -7.36 7.82
CA LEU A 230 16.76 -8.76 7.67
C LEU A 230 17.46 -8.97 6.32
N ASP A 231 18.36 -9.96 6.25
CA ASP A 231 19.19 -10.22 5.06
C ASP A 231 18.68 -11.39 4.19
N ASN A 232 17.64 -12.07 4.63
CA ASN A 232 17.08 -13.25 3.96
C ASN A 232 15.60 -13.04 3.62
N SER A 233 15.14 -13.59 2.50
CA SER A 233 13.71 -13.61 2.11
C SER A 233 12.90 -14.67 2.87
N SER A 234 13.56 -15.55 3.63
CA SER A 234 12.94 -16.57 4.48
C SER A 234 13.70 -16.74 5.79
N PRO A 235 13.77 -15.67 6.62
CA PRO A 235 14.46 -15.66 7.91
C PRO A 235 13.82 -16.61 8.92
N LEU A 236 14.51 -16.88 10.02
CA LEU A 236 13.93 -17.64 11.13
C LEU A 236 12.76 -16.86 11.71
N TYR A 237 11.69 -17.56 12.06
CA TYR A 237 10.48 -16.95 12.62
C TYR A 237 10.79 -16.12 13.87
N GLN A 238 11.77 -16.54 14.68
CA GLN A 238 12.22 -15.79 15.85
C GLN A 238 12.91 -14.47 15.51
N GLU A 239 13.69 -14.42 14.42
CA GLU A 239 14.35 -13.20 13.96
C GLU A 239 13.31 -12.16 13.53
N VAL A 240 12.27 -12.60 12.80
CA VAL A 240 11.16 -11.71 12.42
C VAL A 240 10.41 -11.19 13.65
N ARG A 241 10.21 -12.04 14.66
CA ARG A 241 9.56 -11.63 15.92
C ARG A 241 10.40 -10.62 16.69
N GLU A 242 11.72 -10.78 16.73
CA GLU A 242 12.59 -9.80 17.37
C GLU A 242 12.59 -8.48 16.58
N GLN A 243 12.66 -8.54 15.24
CA GLN A 243 12.59 -7.36 14.37
C GLN A 243 11.33 -6.53 14.60
N TYR A 244 10.18 -7.17 14.81
CA TYR A 244 8.92 -6.48 15.07
C TYR A 244 8.46 -6.49 16.54
N LYS A 245 9.37 -6.76 17.49
CA LYS A 245 9.05 -6.92 18.91
C LYS A 245 8.26 -5.76 19.50
N GLN A 246 8.63 -4.53 19.15
CA GLN A 246 7.94 -3.33 19.63
C GLN A 246 6.50 -3.28 19.11
N LEU A 247 6.29 -3.53 17.81
CA LEU A 247 4.95 -3.59 17.22
C LEU A 247 4.11 -4.74 17.81
N LEU A 248 4.73 -5.89 18.09
CA LEU A 248 4.06 -7.04 18.72
C LEU A 248 3.61 -6.77 20.16
N GLN A 249 4.31 -5.90 20.90
CA GLN A 249 3.93 -5.49 22.25
C GLN A 249 2.82 -4.44 22.27
N GLY A 250 2.61 -3.73 21.16
CA GLY A 250 1.51 -2.81 20.96
C GLY A 250 1.87 -1.66 20.03
N CYS A 251 0.89 -1.15 19.29
CA CYS A 251 1.04 0.08 18.52
C CYS A 251 0.63 1.26 19.39
N ASN A 252 1.44 1.60 20.39
CA ASN A 252 1.18 2.79 21.20
C ASN A 252 1.15 4.02 20.30
N GLN A 253 0.03 4.73 20.39
CA GLN A 253 -0.27 5.90 19.58
C GLN A 253 0.50 7.16 20.02
N GLU A 254 1.31 7.08 21.08
CA GLU A 254 2.03 8.21 21.69
C GLU A 254 3.56 8.17 21.51
N THR A 255 4.15 7.09 21.01
CA THR A 255 5.58 7.06 20.74
C THR A 255 5.88 7.59 19.34
N SER A 256 6.08 8.90 19.25
CA SER A 256 6.99 9.47 18.26
C SER A 256 8.41 9.05 18.67
N SER A 257 8.90 7.96 18.10
CA SER A 257 10.32 7.61 18.26
C SER A 257 11.15 8.44 17.28
N PRO A 258 12.25 9.07 17.74
CA PRO A 258 13.09 9.92 16.91
C PRO A 258 13.80 9.10 15.84
N GLN A 259 14.00 9.75 14.69
CA GLN A 259 14.85 9.37 13.56
C GLN A 259 15.93 8.34 13.93
N LEU A 260 15.86 7.13 13.34
CA LEU A 260 17.07 6.37 13.10
C LEU A 260 17.84 7.09 11.99
N ASN A 261 18.74 7.98 12.39
CA ASN A 261 19.86 8.38 11.56
C ASN A 261 20.87 7.23 11.57
N LEU A 262 21.03 6.58 10.43
CA LEU A 262 22.27 5.95 9.99
C LEU A 262 22.41 6.23 8.49
#